data_AF-A0A852ECX2-F1
#
_entry.id   AF-A0A852ECX2-F1
#
_cell.length_a   1.000
_cell.length_b   1.000
_cell.length_c   1.000
_cell.angle_alpha   90.00
_cell.angle_beta   90.00
_cell.angle_gamma   90.00
#
_symmetry.space_group_name_H-M   'P 1'
#
loop_
_entity.id
_entity.type
_entity.pdbx_description
1 polymer ?
#
loop_
_entity_poly.entity_id
_entity_poly.type
_entity_poly.pdbx_seq_one_letter_code
_entity_poly.pdbx_strand_id
1 'polypeptide(L)' 'LERRSWWDERQERDWRKSSRKMVLEAFEQAEREPKPPPRLLFSDVYREMPPRLRRQREELERHLESYGEHYPLQQFQK' A
#
# COMPACT_ATOMS: atom_id res chain seq x y z
N LEU A 1 33.28 -13.05 3.84
CA LEU A 1 33.19 -13.89 2.62
C LEU A 1 34.49 -13.84 1.81
N GLU A 2 35.16 -12.69 1.74
CA GLU A 2 36.47 -12.52 1.08
C GLU A 2 37.59 -13.40 1.62
N ARG A 3 37.72 -13.54 2.96
CA ARG A 3 38.68 -14.49 3.58
C ARG A 3 38.46 -15.97 3.20
N ARG A 4 37.28 -16.31 2.66
CA ARG A 4 36.93 -17.63 2.12
C ARG A 4 36.76 -17.62 0.59
N SER A 5 37.11 -16.51 -0.08
CA SER A 5 36.94 -16.28 -1.52
C SER A 5 35.50 -16.46 -2.07
N TRP A 6 34.48 -16.30 -1.22
CA TRP A 6 33.07 -16.40 -1.63
C TRP A 6 32.45 -15.06 -2.03
N TRP A 7 33.22 -13.98 -1.96
CA TRP A 7 32.81 -12.63 -2.31
C TRP A 7 34.03 -11.85 -2.72
N ASP A 8 33.85 -10.95 -3.66
CA ASP A 8 34.88 -10.04 -4.15
C ASP A 8 34.27 -8.65 -4.42
N GLU A 9 35.12 -7.67 -4.68
CA GLU A 9 34.64 -6.30 -4.89
C GLU A 9 33.76 -6.13 -6.13
N ARG A 10 33.88 -7.00 -7.14
CA ARG A 10 33.01 -6.94 -8.32
C ARG A 10 31.62 -7.39 -7.93
N GLN A 11 31.50 -8.48 -7.17
CA GLN A 11 30.24 -8.95 -6.62
C GLN A 11 29.62 -7.90 -5.69
N GLU A 12 30.41 -7.22 -4.85
CA GLU A 12 29.93 -6.12 -4.01
C GLU A 12 29.34 -4.96 -4.83
N ARG A 13 30.07 -4.50 -5.86
CA ARG A 13 29.61 -3.40 -6.73
C ARG A 13 28.35 -3.77 -7.51
N ASP A 14 28.32 -4.96 -8.09
CA ASP A 14 27.19 -5.45 -8.87
C ASP A 14 25.97 -5.67 -7.97
N TRP A 15 26.16 -6.26 -6.79
CA TRP A 15 25.12 -6.42 -5.78
C TRP A 15 24.56 -5.07 -5.36
N ARG A 16 25.39 -4.12 -4.92
CA ARG A 16 24.95 -2.80 -4.49
C ARG A 16 24.15 -2.07 -5.57
N LYS A 17 24.57 -2.16 -6.83
CA LYS A 17 23.84 -1.59 -7.96
C LYS A 17 22.48 -2.27 -8.15
N SER A 18 22.44 -3.60 -8.12
CA SER A 18 21.22 -4.38 -8.28
C SER A 18 20.23 -4.15 -7.14
N SER A 19 20.69 -4.15 -5.88
CA SER A 19 19.84 -3.91 -4.70
C SER A 19 19.24 -2.52 -4.73
N ARG A 20 20.04 -1.50 -5.07
CA ARG A 20 19.52 -0.14 -5.24
C ARG A 20 18.44 -0.08 -6.31
N LYS A 21 18.66 -0.74 -7.44
CA LYS A 21 17.67 -0.82 -8.52
C LYS A 21 16.37 -1.45 -8.04
N MET A 22 16.44 -2.62 -7.38
CA MET A 22 15.25 -3.31 -6.85
C MET A 22 14.47 -2.46 -5.86
N VAL A 23 15.16 -1.74 -4.96
CA VAL A 23 14.50 -0.86 -3.99
C VAL A 23 13.80 0.31 -4.67
N LEU A 24 14.45 0.94 -5.65
CA LEU A 24 13.84 2.06 -6.38
C LEU A 24 12.65 1.62 -7.23
N GLU A 25 12.73 0.46 -7.87
CA GLU A 25 11.61 -0.10 -8.64
C GLU A 25 10.41 -0.39 -7.74
N ALA A 26 10.62 -1.03 -6.58
CA ALA A 26 9.56 -1.29 -5.62
C ALA A 26 8.95 0.01 -5.05
N PHE A 27 9.79 1.03 -4.82
CA PHE A 27 9.35 2.34 -4.35
C PHE A 27 8.48 3.06 -5.39
N GLU A 28 8.93 3.12 -6.64
CA GLU A 28 8.17 3.73 -7.73
C GLU A 28 6.84 3.01 -7.97
N GLN A 29 6.82 1.68 -7.86
CA GLN A 29 5.58 0.90 -7.95
C GLN A 29 4.62 1.28 -6.82
N ALA A 30 5.10 1.28 -5.57
CA ALA A 30 4.28 1.57 -4.40
C ALA A 30 3.71 3.00 -4.42
N GLU A 31 4.44 4.00 -4.93
CA GLU A 31 3.93 5.38 -5.06
C GLU A 31 2.83 5.52 -6.11
N ARG A 32 2.84 4.68 -7.16
CA ARG A 32 1.82 4.68 -8.22
C ARG A 32 0.56 3.93 -7.82
N GLU A 33 0.65 3.05 -6.82
CA GLU A 33 -0.49 2.27 -6.38
C GLU A 33 -1.53 3.16 -5.66
N PRO A 34 -2.79 3.14 -6.11
CA PRO A 34 -3.85 3.87 -5.42
C PRO A 34 -4.08 3.29 -4.02
N LYS A 35 -4.48 4.16 -3.09
CA LYS A 35 -4.79 3.81 -1.69
C LYS A 35 -5.92 2.78 -1.62
N PRO A 36 -5.93 1.88 -0.63
CA PRO A 36 -7.01 0.91 -0.46
C PRO A 36 -8.36 1.61 -0.30
N PRO A 37 -9.48 1.01 -0.74
CA PRO A 37 -10.77 1.69 -0.78
C PRO A 37 -11.25 2.07 0.64
N PRO A 38 -11.93 3.22 0.83
CA PRO A 38 -12.34 3.70 2.15
C PRO A 38 -13.22 2.71 2.95
N ARG A 39 -13.94 1.82 2.26
CA ARG A 39 -14.73 0.75 2.90
C ARG A 39 -13.91 -0.18 3.80
N LEU A 40 -12.61 -0.35 3.53
CA LEU A 40 -11.72 -1.18 4.36
C LEU A 40 -11.41 -0.54 5.72
N LEU A 41 -11.73 0.74 5.94
CA LEU A 41 -11.63 1.37 7.26
C LEU A 41 -12.46 0.64 8.33
N PHE A 42 -13.54 -0.03 7.92
CA PHE A 42 -14.47 -0.70 8.83
C PHE A 42 -14.24 -2.22 8.93
N SER A 43 -13.43 -2.82 8.05
CA SER A 43 -13.08 -4.24 8.13
C SER A 43 -12.01 -4.50 9.17
N ASP A 44 -11.86 -5.76 9.58
CA ASP A 44 -10.81 -6.25 10.50
C ASP A 44 -10.80 -5.64 11.92
N VAL A 45 -11.79 -4.79 12.28
CA VAL A 45 -12.02 -4.33 13.65
C VAL A 45 -12.44 -5.50 14.56
N TYR A 46 -13.26 -6.39 14.02
CA TYR A 46 -13.68 -7.65 14.64
C TYR A 46 -13.61 -8.76 13.59
N ARG A 47 -13.60 -10.02 14.02
CA ARG A 47 -13.68 -11.18 13.11
C ARG A 47 -14.90 -11.08 12.18
N GLU A 48 -16.02 -10.63 12.72
CA GLU A 48 -17.25 -10.39 11.96
C GLU A 48 -17.74 -8.97 12.23
N MET A 49 -18.07 -8.24 11.16
CA MET A 49 -18.50 -6.85 11.24
C MET A 49 -19.84 -6.74 11.98
N PRO A 50 -19.90 -6.10 13.17
CA PRO A 50 -21.14 -5.94 13.91
C PRO A 50 -22.17 -5.08 13.13
N PRO A 51 -23.49 -5.27 13.36
CA PRO A 51 -24.52 -4.51 12.63
C PRO A 51 -24.38 -2.99 12.73
N ARG A 52 -23.92 -2.48 13.88
CA ARG A 52 -23.68 -1.04 14.07
C ARG A 52 -22.56 -0.52 13.17
N LEU A 53 -21.48 -1.29 13.03
CA LEU A 53 -20.33 -0.93 12.20
C LEU A 53 -20.68 -1.01 10.71
N ARG A 54 -21.54 -1.96 10.33
CA ARG A 54 -22.11 -2.04 8.98
C ARG A 54 -22.94 -0.80 8.63
N ARG A 55 -23.78 -0.33 9.56
CA ARG A 55 -24.56 0.91 9.38
C ARG A 55 -23.67 2.13 9.19
N GLN A 56 -22.60 2.26 9.98
CA GLN A 56 -21.63 3.36 9.83
C GLN A 56 -20.94 3.34 8.46
N ARG A 57 -20.59 2.15 7.96
CA ARG A 57 -20.04 1.99 6.61
C ARG A 57 -21.04 2.47 5.54
N GLU A 58 -22.30 2.06 5.63
CA GLU A 58 -23.36 2.48 4.70
C GLU A 58 -23.65 3.99 4.77
N GLU A 59 -23.55 4.60 5.96
CA GLU A 59 -23.65 6.05 6.13
C GLU A 59 -22.51 6.79 5.43
N LEU A 60 -21.27 6.29 5.54
CA LEU A 60 -20.14 6.86 4.81
C LEU A 60 -20.31 6.72 3.30
N GLU A 61 -20.78 5.57 2.82
CA GLU A 61 -21.03 5.36 1.39
C GLU A 61 -22.02 6.39 0.84
N ARG A 62 -23.17 6.59 1.51
CA ARG A 62 -24.15 7.63 1.15
C ARG A 62 -23.60 9.05 1.21
N HIS A 63 -22.75 9.32 2.21
CA HIS A 63 -22.10 10.62 2.36
C HIS A 63 -21.16 10.91 1.18
N LEU A 64 -20.35 9.93 0.77
CA LEU A 64 -19.44 10.06 -0.35
C LEU A 64 -20.17 10.13 -1.70
N GLU A 65 -21.34 9.51 -1.83
CA GLU A 65 -22.21 9.70 -3.02
C GLU A 65 -22.69 11.15 -3.16
N SER A 66 -23.04 11.81 -2.04
CA SER A 66 -23.60 13.16 -2.05
C SER A 66 -22.54 14.26 -1.98
N TYR A 67 -21.43 14.01 -1.28
CA TYR A 67 -20.40 15.01 -0.93
C TYR A 67 -19.00 14.59 -1.35
N GLY A 68 -18.88 13.61 -2.25
CA GLY A 68 -17.59 13.04 -2.67
C GLY A 68 -16.63 14.05 -3.28
N GLU A 69 -17.13 15.16 -3.83
CA GLU A 69 -16.32 16.25 -4.40
C GLU A 69 -15.41 16.93 -3.36
N HIS A 70 -15.75 16.85 -2.07
CA HIS A 70 -14.93 17.40 -0.98
C HIS A 70 -13.84 16.43 -0.48
N TYR A 71 -13.74 15.23 -1.04
CA TYR A 71 -12.80 14.20 -0.62
C TYR A 71 -11.86 13.80 -1.76
N PRO A 72 -10.60 13.42 -1.46
CA PRO A 72 -9.61 13.04 -2.47
C PRO A 72 -9.84 11.61 -3.01
N LEU A 73 -11.05 11.30 -3.47
CA LEU A 73 -11.47 9.96 -3.90
C LEU A 73 -10.68 9.40 -5.09
N GLN A 74 -10.05 10.27 -5.89
CA GLN A 74 -9.21 9.86 -7.02
C GLN A 74 -7.94 9.11 -6.61
N GLN A 75 -7.49 9.28 -5.36
CA GLN A 75 -6.30 8.57 -4.84
C GLN A 75 -6.63 7.17 -4.32
N PHE A 76 -7.90 6.79 -4.27
CA PHE A 76 -8.36 5.55 -3.67
C PHE A 76 -8.82 4.58 -4.76
N GLN A 77 -8.62 3.29 -4.51
CA GLN A 77 -9.22 2.21 -5.28
C GLN A 77 -10.74 2.23 -5.14
N LYS A 78 -11.44 1.72 -6.16
CA LYS A 78 -12.91 1.62 -6.15
C LYS A 78 -13.42 0.43 -5.34
#